data_AF-K3WY16-F1
#
_entry.id   AF-K3WY16-F1
#
_cell.length_a   1.000
_cell.length_b   1.000
_cell.length_c   1.000
_cell.angle_alpha   90.00
_cell.angle_beta   90.00
_cell.angle_gamma   90.00
#
_symmetry.space_group_name_H-M   'P 1'
#
loop_
_entity.id
_entity.type
_entity.pdbx_description
1 polymer ?
#
loop_
_entity_poly.entity_id
_entity_poly.type
_entity_poly.pdbx_seq_one_letter_code
_entity_poly.pdbx_strand_id
1 'polypeptide(L)'
;MSKLPGLGLLDDAGAKLNNANKCALTNFACQFNKLRRRVNFVRLKEAYFLGSPGDDLIAPWPTSILGKYNNVATVEQIRDAFTTFNILSMKDTEEYKCDAYGLSTLDARGGLFLYQVPNIAHSCWLVDSIPAGGTTPYAFQNVYSNHVCPLFTTRAAAFATY
;
A
#
# COMPACT_ATOMS: atom_id res chain seq x y z
N MET A 1 -0.61 -32.03 13.81
CA MET A 1 -0.35 -31.07 12.72
C MET A 1 1.02 -30.47 12.92
N SER A 2 2.04 -31.07 12.31
CA SER A 2 3.42 -30.60 12.36
C SER A 2 3.53 -29.34 11.49
N LYS A 3 3.79 -28.19 12.12
CA LYS A 3 4.25 -27.00 11.40
C LYS A 3 5.60 -27.35 10.77
N LEU A 4 5.69 -27.28 9.44
CA LEU A 4 6.95 -27.42 8.73
C LEU A 4 7.93 -26.33 9.22
N PRO A 5 9.16 -26.71 9.62
CA PRO A 5 10.14 -25.77 10.14
C PRO A 5 10.66 -24.91 8.98
N GLY A 6 10.22 -23.64 8.94
CA GLY A 6 10.64 -22.67 7.93
C GLY A 6 9.59 -21.61 7.60
N LEU A 7 8.29 -21.92 7.80
CA LEU A 7 7.19 -21.05 7.40
C LEU A 7 6.67 -20.09 8.47
N GLY A 8 7.05 -20.29 9.73
CA GLY A 8 6.83 -19.29 10.78
C GLY A 8 7.57 -17.96 10.55
N LEU A 9 8.43 -17.86 9.52
CA LEU A 9 9.15 -16.64 9.13
C LEU A 9 8.40 -15.81 8.08
N LEU A 10 7.59 -16.41 7.21
CA LEU A 10 6.87 -15.67 6.14
C LEU A 10 5.54 -15.09 6.65
N ASP A 11 4.78 -15.86 7.45
CA ASP A 11 3.59 -15.36 8.16
C ASP A 11 3.94 -14.23 9.14
N ASP A 12 5.14 -14.27 9.72
CA ASP A 12 5.63 -13.25 10.64
C ASP A 12 6.25 -12.05 9.94
N ALA A 13 6.97 -12.22 8.83
CA ALA A 13 7.71 -11.12 8.20
C ALA A 13 6.76 -10.08 7.58
N GLY A 14 5.81 -10.52 6.75
CA GLY A 14 4.82 -9.63 6.14
C GLY A 14 3.97 -8.92 7.20
N ALA A 15 3.50 -9.67 8.20
CA ALA A 15 2.74 -9.11 9.31
C ALA A 15 3.59 -8.13 10.15
N LYS A 16 4.89 -8.37 10.34
CA LYS A 16 5.78 -7.43 11.06
C LYS A 16 6.03 -6.16 10.26
N LEU A 17 6.19 -6.24 8.94
CA LEU A 17 6.37 -5.07 8.07
C LEU A 17 5.16 -4.12 8.15
N ASN A 18 3.96 -4.68 8.08
CA ASN A 18 2.71 -3.92 8.14
C ASN A 18 2.20 -3.70 9.58
N ASN A 19 3.02 -3.94 10.60
CA ASN A 19 2.63 -3.81 12.01
C ASN A 19 1.38 -4.63 12.40
N ALA A 20 0.98 -5.60 11.59
CA ALA A 20 -0.16 -6.50 11.80
C ALA A 20 0.21 -7.75 12.62
N ASN A 21 1.49 -7.95 12.92
CA ASN A 21 1.97 -9.09 13.69
C ASN A 21 1.33 -9.17 15.08
N LYS A 22 1.12 -10.40 15.56
CA LYS A 22 0.66 -10.66 16.93
C LYS A 22 1.83 -10.52 17.89
N CYS A 23 1.60 -9.88 19.04
CA CYS A 23 2.58 -9.76 20.12
C CYS A 23 2.00 -10.41 21.38
N ALA A 24 2.78 -11.29 22.02
CA ALA A 24 2.44 -11.74 23.37
C ALA A 24 2.43 -10.54 24.34
N LEU A 25 1.58 -10.58 25.37
CA LEU A 25 1.51 -9.51 26.38
C LEU A 25 2.84 -9.33 27.12
N THR A 26 3.59 -10.41 27.31
CA THR A 26 4.91 -10.41 27.95
C THR A 26 6.03 -9.91 27.05
N ASN A 27 5.79 -9.77 25.74
CA ASN A 27 6.79 -9.27 24.80
C ASN A 27 6.71 -7.74 24.69
N PHE A 28 7.22 -7.05 25.70
CA PHE A 28 7.19 -5.59 25.79
C PHE A 28 7.89 -4.90 24.61
N ALA A 29 8.99 -5.46 24.10
CA ALA A 29 9.68 -4.91 22.93
C ALA A 29 8.81 -4.94 21.66
N CYS A 30 8.04 -6.01 21.47
CA CYS A 30 7.08 -6.13 20.37
C CYS A 30 5.96 -5.09 20.52
N GLN A 31 5.34 -5.01 21.70
CA GLN A 31 4.26 -4.06 21.99
C GLN A 31 4.71 -2.61 21.81
N PHE A 32 5.88 -2.27 22.38
CA PHE A 32 6.47 -0.93 22.26
C PHE A 32 6.75 -0.56 20.81
N ASN A 33 7.33 -1.47 20.02
CA ASN A 33 7.57 -1.21 18.60
C ASN A 33 6.29 -1.05 17.80
N LYS A 34 5.24 -1.82 18.11
CA LYS A 34 3.93 -1.65 17.47
C LYS A 34 3.34 -0.28 17.75
N LEU A 35 3.33 0.13 19.01
CA LEU A 35 2.87 1.45 19.41
C LEU A 35 3.69 2.55 18.75
N ARG A 36 5.02 2.46 18.81
CA ARG A 36 5.97 3.43 18.22
C ARG A 36 5.70 3.64 16.72
N ARG A 37 5.54 2.57 15.95
CA ARG A 37 5.27 2.67 14.50
C ARG A 37 3.91 3.33 14.23
N ARG A 38 2.87 2.93 14.97
CA ARG A 38 1.54 3.54 14.87
C ARG A 38 1.57 5.04 15.17
N VAL A 39 2.14 5.44 16.31
CA VAL A 39 2.19 6.86 16.69
C VAL A 39 3.03 7.69 15.72
N ASN A 40 4.06 7.11 15.11
CA ASN A 40 4.86 7.81 14.11
C ASN A 40 4.11 8.02 12.79
N PHE A 41 3.38 7.00 12.31
CA PHE A 41 2.65 7.11 11.05
C PHE A 41 1.54 8.17 11.12
N VAL A 42 0.78 8.23 12.22
CA VAL A 42 -0.31 9.21 12.38
C VAL A 42 0.16 10.67 12.54
N ARG A 43 1.48 10.90 12.64
CA ARG A 43 2.07 12.26 12.61
C ARG A 43 2.13 12.86 11.21
N LEU A 44 2.02 12.04 10.16
CA LEU A 44 1.87 12.56 8.80
C LEU A 44 0.68 13.52 8.78
N LYS A 45 0.86 14.72 8.22
CA LYS A 45 -0.26 15.65 8.02
C LYS A 45 -1.23 15.06 7.00
N GLU A 46 -0.66 14.66 5.88
CA GLU A 46 -1.34 14.06 4.74
C GLU A 46 -0.43 12.98 4.14
N ALA A 47 -1.03 11.93 3.59
CA ALA A 47 -0.34 10.86 2.87
C ALA A 47 -1.05 10.59 1.54
N TYR A 48 -0.32 10.73 0.45
CA TYR A 48 -0.81 10.61 -0.91
C TYR A 48 -0.25 9.35 -1.54
N PHE A 49 -1.15 8.45 -1.95
CA PHE A 49 -0.81 7.21 -2.64
C PHE A 49 -1.41 7.24 -4.03
N LEU A 50 -0.59 6.95 -5.04
CA LEU A 50 -1.00 6.91 -6.43
C LEU A 50 -0.75 5.50 -6.98
N GLY A 51 -1.70 4.99 -7.75
CA GLY A 51 -1.59 3.70 -8.40
C GLY A 51 -2.34 3.70 -9.71
N SER A 52 -2.01 2.75 -10.59
CA SER A 52 -2.60 2.66 -11.92
C SER A 52 -2.95 1.22 -12.27
N PRO A 53 -4.15 0.95 -12.80
CA PRO A 53 -4.47 -0.34 -13.40
C PRO A 53 -3.61 -0.68 -14.62
N GLY A 54 -2.97 0.31 -15.23
CA GLY A 54 -2.00 0.14 -16.32
C GLY A 54 -0.58 -0.10 -15.83
N ASP A 55 -0.33 -0.22 -14.53
CA ASP A 55 0.98 -0.62 -14.01
C ASP A 55 1.29 -2.05 -14.47
N ASP A 56 2.39 -2.18 -15.18
CA ASP A 56 2.84 -3.36 -15.90
C ASP A 56 3.92 -4.14 -15.13
N LEU A 57 4.27 -3.70 -13.93
CA LEU A 57 5.32 -4.32 -13.11
C LEU A 57 4.81 -4.79 -11.75
N ILE A 58 4.00 -3.97 -11.09
CA ILE A 58 3.53 -4.23 -9.73
C ILE A 58 2.26 -5.08 -9.75
N ALA A 59 2.33 -6.26 -9.14
CA ALA A 59 1.20 -7.18 -9.03
C ALA A 59 0.89 -7.51 -7.54
N PRO A 60 -0.34 -7.22 -7.06
CA PRO A 60 -1.42 -6.55 -7.77
C PRO A 60 -1.20 -5.03 -7.73
N TRP A 61 -1.49 -4.32 -8.82
CA TRP A 61 -1.35 -2.85 -8.89
C TRP A 61 -1.98 -2.06 -7.73
N PRO A 62 -3.09 -2.51 -7.09
CA PRO A 62 -3.68 -1.81 -5.95
C PRO A 62 -2.78 -1.73 -4.72
N THR A 63 -1.67 -2.49 -4.66
CA THR A 63 -0.69 -2.33 -3.58
C THR A 63 -0.11 -0.93 -3.49
N SER A 64 0.02 -0.23 -4.63
CA SER A 64 0.42 1.18 -4.68
C SER A 64 -0.61 2.13 -4.04
N ILE A 65 -1.85 1.68 -3.87
CA ILE A 65 -2.93 2.37 -3.15
C ILE A 65 -3.44 1.54 -1.95
N LEU A 66 -2.53 0.80 -1.30
CA LEU A 66 -2.74 0.08 -0.04
C LEU A 66 -3.76 -1.06 -0.08
N GLY A 67 -4.14 -1.52 -1.28
CA GLY A 67 -4.81 -2.81 -1.48
C GLY A 67 -3.82 -3.99 -1.46
N LYS A 68 -4.33 -5.21 -1.47
CA LYS A 68 -3.50 -6.43 -1.59
C LYS A 68 -4.35 -7.64 -1.99
N TYR A 69 -3.71 -8.73 -2.36
CA TYR A 69 -4.40 -10.02 -2.40
C TYR A 69 -4.93 -10.41 -1.01
N ASN A 70 -6.01 -11.19 -0.97
CA ASN A 70 -6.46 -11.80 0.27
C ASN A 70 -5.40 -12.74 0.85
N ASN A 71 -5.45 -12.94 2.17
CA ASN A 71 -4.59 -13.90 2.83
C ASN A 71 -4.94 -15.33 2.38
N VAL A 72 -3.92 -16.18 2.30
CA VAL A 72 -4.04 -17.62 2.07
C VAL A 72 -3.42 -18.40 3.23
N ALA A 73 -3.85 -19.64 3.41
CA ALA A 73 -3.43 -20.46 4.54
C ALA A 73 -2.08 -21.15 4.32
N THR A 74 -1.70 -21.42 3.06
CA THR A 74 -0.45 -22.12 2.75
C THR A 74 0.22 -21.58 1.48
N VAL A 75 1.53 -21.82 1.35
CA VAL A 75 2.30 -21.44 0.15
C VAL A 75 1.87 -22.24 -1.07
N GLU A 76 1.44 -23.49 -0.87
CA GLU A 76 0.92 -24.33 -1.95
C GLU A 76 -0.32 -23.68 -2.58
N GLN A 77 -1.15 -22.98 -1.81
CA GLN A 77 -2.29 -22.23 -2.38
C GLN A 77 -1.84 -21.08 -3.28
N ILE A 78 -0.68 -20.47 -3.03
CA ILE A 78 -0.10 -19.46 -3.93
C ILE A 78 0.26 -20.10 -5.27
N ARG A 79 0.82 -21.32 -5.26
CA ARG A 79 1.18 -22.03 -6.49
C ARG A 79 -0.05 -22.57 -7.22
N ASP A 80 -0.95 -23.23 -6.50
CA ASP A 80 -1.98 -24.10 -7.07
C ASP A 80 -3.30 -23.38 -7.33
N ALA A 81 -3.54 -22.25 -6.66
CA ALA A 81 -4.82 -21.56 -6.69
C ALA A 81 -4.69 -20.03 -6.86
N PHE A 82 -3.58 -19.53 -7.43
CA PHE A 82 -3.36 -18.10 -7.63
C PHE A 82 -4.54 -17.40 -8.34
N THR A 83 -5.16 -18.07 -9.32
CA THR A 83 -6.30 -17.53 -10.09
C THR A 83 -7.56 -17.32 -9.24
N THR A 84 -7.62 -17.90 -8.04
CA THR A 84 -8.73 -17.74 -7.09
C THR A 84 -8.53 -16.55 -6.14
N PHE A 85 -7.38 -15.87 -6.23
CA PHE A 85 -7.06 -14.79 -5.31
C PHE A 85 -7.90 -13.56 -5.64
N ASN A 86 -8.49 -13.00 -4.60
CA ASN A 86 -9.24 -11.76 -4.67
C ASN A 86 -8.36 -10.59 -4.27
N ILE A 87 -8.53 -9.47 -4.95
CA ILE A 87 -7.90 -8.21 -4.56
C ILE A 87 -8.81 -7.52 -3.55
N LEU A 88 -8.27 -7.25 -2.36
CA LEU A 88 -8.90 -6.46 -1.32
C LEU A 88 -8.62 -4.97 -1.53
N SER A 89 -9.64 -4.14 -1.34
CA SER A 89 -9.46 -2.71 -1.17
C SER A 89 -8.76 -2.42 0.16
N MET A 90 -8.15 -1.25 0.32
CA MET A 90 -7.50 -0.86 1.58
C MET A 90 -8.40 -1.09 2.80
N LYS A 91 -9.69 -0.72 2.72
CA LYS A 91 -10.64 -0.81 3.84
C LYS A 91 -10.98 -2.25 4.23
N ASP A 92 -10.76 -3.19 3.32
CA ASP A 92 -11.01 -4.61 3.55
C ASP A 92 -9.81 -5.35 4.15
N THR A 93 -8.64 -4.71 4.20
CA THR A 93 -7.42 -5.28 4.77
C THR A 93 -7.46 -5.35 6.31
N GLU A 94 -6.70 -6.28 6.88
CA GLU A 94 -6.50 -6.37 8.34
C GLU A 94 -5.78 -5.13 8.88
N GLU A 95 -4.87 -4.56 8.10
CA GLU A 95 -4.12 -3.35 8.42
C GLU A 95 -5.05 -2.17 8.72
N TYR A 96 -6.11 -2.00 7.90
CA TYR A 96 -7.13 -0.98 8.13
C TYR A 96 -8.09 -1.36 9.27
N LYS A 97 -8.65 -2.59 9.22
CA LYS A 97 -9.65 -3.07 10.19
C LYS A 97 -9.14 -3.09 11.63
N CYS A 98 -7.86 -3.42 11.81
CA CYS A 98 -7.21 -3.46 13.12
C CYS A 98 -6.43 -2.17 13.45
N ASP A 99 -6.49 -1.16 12.59
CA ASP A 99 -5.71 0.08 12.70
C ASP A 99 -4.22 -0.17 13.00
N ALA A 100 -3.64 -1.18 12.33
CA ALA A 100 -2.42 -1.85 12.73
C ALA A 100 -1.24 -0.88 12.92
N TYR A 101 -1.12 0.10 12.01
CA TYR A 101 -0.13 1.18 12.07
C TYR A 101 -0.77 2.57 12.07
N GLY A 102 -2.06 2.70 12.42
CA GLY A 102 -2.74 3.99 12.41
C GLY A 102 -3.37 4.37 11.08
N LEU A 103 -3.55 3.39 10.18
CA LEU A 103 -4.08 3.62 8.83
C LEU A 103 -5.51 4.16 8.85
N SER A 104 -6.43 3.47 9.55
CA SER A 104 -7.82 3.91 9.64
C SER A 104 -7.95 5.15 10.51
N THR A 105 -7.05 5.35 11.48
CA THR A 105 -6.94 6.62 12.22
C THR A 105 -6.58 7.79 11.28
N LEU A 106 -5.61 7.62 10.38
CA LEU A 106 -5.19 8.66 9.44
C LEU A 106 -6.30 8.95 8.41
N ASP A 107 -6.97 7.91 7.89
CA ASP A 107 -8.11 8.02 6.97
C ASP A 107 -9.30 8.74 7.62
N ALA A 108 -9.70 8.34 8.83
CA ALA A 108 -10.83 8.95 9.54
C ALA A 108 -10.62 10.45 9.84
N ARG A 109 -9.36 10.89 10.01
CA ARG A 109 -9.01 12.31 10.18
C ARG A 109 -8.99 13.08 8.86
N GLY A 110 -9.11 12.41 7.71
CA GLY A 110 -9.01 13.02 6.38
C GLY A 110 -7.58 13.30 5.93
N GLY A 111 -6.59 12.62 6.51
CA GLY A 111 -5.17 12.76 6.17
C GLY A 111 -4.65 11.71 5.19
N LEU A 112 -5.52 10.87 4.60
CA LEU A 112 -5.14 9.83 3.66
C LEU A 112 -5.85 10.02 2.32
N PHE A 113 -5.09 9.95 1.23
CA PHE A 113 -5.61 10.16 -0.11
C PHE A 113 -5.10 9.07 -1.05
N LEU A 114 -6.03 8.34 -1.68
CA LEU A 114 -5.75 7.27 -2.63
C LEU A 114 -6.21 7.69 -4.03
N TYR A 115 -5.30 7.75 -4.99
CA TYR A 115 -5.59 8.14 -6.37
C TYR A 115 -5.34 6.98 -7.31
N GLN A 116 -6.41 6.54 -7.97
CA GLN A 116 -6.33 5.63 -9.10
C GLN A 116 -6.24 6.44 -10.39
N VAL A 117 -5.11 6.35 -11.07
CA VAL A 117 -4.87 7.02 -12.36
C VAL A 117 -4.92 5.96 -13.47
N PRO A 118 -5.74 6.14 -14.51
CA PRO A 118 -5.85 5.15 -15.56
C PRO A 118 -4.60 5.11 -16.44
N ASN A 119 -4.23 3.91 -16.90
CA ASN A 119 -3.30 3.67 -18.01
C ASN A 119 -1.88 4.27 -17.87
N ILE A 120 -1.35 4.34 -16.65
CA ILE A 120 0.05 4.73 -16.40
C ILE A 120 0.88 3.48 -16.11
N ALA A 121 1.89 3.21 -16.94
CA ALA A 121 2.86 2.14 -16.71
C ALA A 121 3.85 2.48 -15.60
N HIS A 122 4.51 1.48 -15.02
CA HIS A 122 5.25 1.64 -13.76
C HIS A 122 6.37 2.70 -13.83
N SER A 123 7.17 2.64 -14.90
CA SER A 123 8.32 3.54 -15.07
C SER A 123 7.92 4.99 -15.35
N CYS A 124 6.71 5.22 -15.89
CA CYS A 124 6.19 6.55 -16.24
C CYS A 124 5.97 7.46 -15.03
N TRP A 125 5.91 6.89 -13.82
CA TRP A 125 5.81 7.64 -12.57
C TRP A 125 7.09 8.40 -12.23
N LEU A 126 8.24 8.02 -12.81
CA LEU A 126 9.56 8.50 -12.41
C LEU A 126 10.35 9.12 -13.57
N VAL A 127 10.23 8.53 -14.76
CA VAL A 127 11.06 8.89 -15.91
C VAL A 127 10.29 8.72 -17.21
N ASP A 128 10.77 9.36 -18.26
CA ASP A 128 10.34 9.06 -19.62
C ASP A 128 10.68 7.61 -19.94
N SER A 129 9.71 6.83 -20.40
CA SER A 129 9.89 5.40 -20.59
C SER A 129 8.98 4.85 -21.68
N ILE A 130 9.36 3.68 -22.20
CA ILE A 130 8.47 2.85 -23.01
C ILE A 130 7.95 1.75 -22.08
N PRO A 131 6.63 1.59 -21.90
CA PRO A 131 6.06 0.50 -21.11
C PRO A 131 6.54 -0.87 -21.56
N ALA A 132 6.57 -1.84 -20.65
CA ALA A 132 6.91 -3.22 -20.98
C ALA A 132 5.94 -3.76 -22.03
N GLY A 133 6.49 -4.20 -23.18
CA GLY A 133 5.69 -4.67 -24.32
C GLY A 133 5.05 -3.57 -25.17
N GLY A 134 5.32 -2.30 -24.87
CA GLY A 134 4.88 -1.14 -25.66
C GLY A 134 5.90 -0.69 -26.71
N THR A 135 5.47 0.19 -27.61
CA THR A 135 6.32 0.88 -28.60
C THR A 135 6.24 2.39 -28.52
N THR A 136 5.25 2.92 -27.80
CA THR A 136 5.01 4.36 -27.65
C THR A 136 5.64 4.85 -26.35
N PRO A 137 6.52 5.86 -26.39
CA PRO A 137 7.08 6.46 -25.18
C PRO A 137 6.02 7.26 -24.42
N TYR A 138 6.05 7.14 -23.10
CA TYR A 138 5.36 8.01 -22.15
C TYR A 138 6.35 9.03 -21.60
N ALA A 139 5.87 10.27 -21.49
CA ALA A 139 6.64 11.35 -20.86
C ALA A 139 6.23 11.49 -19.39
N PHE A 140 7.19 11.42 -18.48
CA PHE A 140 6.99 11.68 -17.05
C PHE A 140 6.33 13.05 -16.83
N GLN A 141 6.73 14.06 -17.61
CA GLN A 141 6.17 15.41 -17.49
C GLN A 141 4.64 15.43 -17.63
N ASN A 142 4.07 14.59 -18.50
CA ASN A 142 2.61 14.50 -18.67
C ASN A 142 1.96 13.85 -17.45
N VAL A 143 2.55 12.79 -16.90
CA VAL A 143 2.06 12.14 -15.67
C VAL A 143 2.11 13.11 -14.49
N TYR A 144 3.25 13.78 -14.33
CA TYR A 144 3.45 14.75 -13.25
C TYR A 144 2.45 15.90 -13.35
N SER A 145 2.37 16.56 -14.51
CA SER A 145 1.55 17.78 -14.67
C SER A 145 0.06 17.51 -14.53
N ASN A 146 -0.42 16.35 -15.00
CA ASN A 146 -1.85 16.05 -15.02
C ASN A 146 -2.35 15.32 -13.77
N HIS A 147 -1.49 14.59 -13.06
CA HIS A 147 -1.92 13.72 -11.96
C HIS A 147 -1.24 13.97 -10.62
N VAL A 148 0.00 14.47 -10.62
CA VAL A 148 0.78 14.67 -9.39
C VAL A 148 0.71 16.13 -8.93
N CYS A 149 1.10 17.06 -9.80
CA CYS A 149 1.11 18.50 -9.51
C CYS A 149 -0.24 19.06 -9.01
N PRO A 150 -1.40 18.68 -9.60
CA PRO A 150 -2.69 19.21 -9.16
C PRO A 150 -3.04 18.88 -7.71
N LEU A 151 -2.50 17.79 -7.16
CA LEU A 151 -2.72 17.38 -5.77
C LEU A 151 -2.13 18.38 -4.77
N PHE A 152 -1.03 19.04 -5.16
CA PHE A 152 -0.35 20.02 -4.33
C PHE A 152 -0.91 21.44 -4.54
N THR A 153 -1.30 21.80 -5.77
CA THR A 153 -1.79 23.15 -6.08
C THR A 153 -3.20 23.40 -5.56
N THR A 154 -4.09 22.41 -5.65
CA THR A 154 -5.47 22.51 -5.12
C THR A 154 -5.48 22.78 -3.60
N ARG A 155 -4.47 22.27 -2.88
CA ARG A 155 -4.32 22.44 -1.42
C ARG A 155 -3.60 23.73 -1.05
N ALA A 156 -2.62 24.18 -1.84
CA ALA A 156 -1.96 25.47 -1.61
C ALA A 156 -2.98 26.64 -1.60
N ALA A 157 -4.00 26.58 -2.47
CA ALA A 157 -5.10 27.54 -2.46
C ALA A 157 -5.98 27.45 -1.20
N ALA A 158 -6.21 26.24 -0.66
CA ALA A 158 -7.01 26.01 0.55
C ALA A 158 -6.30 26.46 1.85
N PHE A 159 -4.97 26.49 1.86
CA PHE A 159 -4.18 27.01 2.99
C PHE A 159 -3.92 28.52 2.91
N ALA A 160 -4.09 29.15 1.75
CA ALA A 160 -3.92 30.60 1.57
C ALA A 160 -5.15 31.43 2.02
N THR A 161 -6.23 30.77 2.44
CA THR A 161 -7.50 31.39 2.87
C THR A 161 -7.69 31.45 4.39
N TYR A 162 -6.63 31.30 5.19
CA TYR A 162 -6.65 31.49 6.66
C TYR A 162 -5.62 32.53 7.11
#